data_AF-A0AA36H4D2-F1
#
_entry.id   AF-A0AA36H4D2-F1
#
_cell.length_a   1.000
_cell.length_b   1.000
_cell.length_c   1.000
_cell.angle_alpha   90.00
_cell.angle_beta   90.00
_cell.angle_gamma   90.00
#
_symmetry.space_group_name_H-M   'P 1'
#
loop_
_entity.id
_entity.type
_entity.pdbx_description
1 polymer ?
#
loop_
_entity_poly.entity_id
_entity_poly.type
_entity_poly.pdbx_seq_one_letter_code
_entity_poly.pdbx_strand_id
1 'polypeptide(L)'
;MGTENALVVDARVTGRPMSSIIHKFREILSSFDVISYKRGAAIIAMLRTVIGEKNFRKGLTHYLKKHSFKCTKSEDLWQALSDVCEGVKGPSGSSLDLKNFGTQWTKMMGYPLVTARFSSDTLEITQQRYTLNTSIQEHEKYRSPRQSYKWDVPIWLKTKRGDTILEWLKANEPLHINLGSLQMPVVINPHRNGYYRQNYDSVGWELIAAQFTQNSVFDRYTRYVLLSDAFSAAAIGQLEYELVFKLIRYAYSSKKGEKSYLNRVLRPIAYEIRKKFLAEETEFAKYIRKQNESSKERITGRLDWKSVRWESNTALNVAVSVLDLYCRLGSACSSLSRSLFEREVLHRCDATAKASECVGIHSNFRGVAYCHGIKELGNVAFQKVSNFLMIEDDADERRRLCTGLGCIQNLHLLKGKLLEVLDKKNAYDDREIADVFRSVAKNQLSDKLLFRFCISNWKAIHD
;
A
#
# COMPACT_ATOMS: atom_id res chain seq x y z
N MET A 1 -3.17 4.49 4.74
CA MET A 1 -2.03 3.74 4.14
C MET A 1 -1.95 2.28 4.59
N GLY A 2 -2.21 1.96 5.87
CA GLY A 2 -2.24 0.56 6.35
C GLY A 2 -3.21 -0.30 5.54
N THR A 3 -4.45 0.15 5.41
CA THR A 3 -5.52 -0.55 4.67
C THR A 3 -5.16 -0.85 3.22
N GLU A 4 -4.62 0.12 2.47
CA GLU A 4 -4.26 -0.10 1.05
C GLU A 4 -3.17 -1.17 0.88
N ASN A 5 -2.17 -1.17 1.75
CA ASN A 5 -1.15 -2.22 1.75
C ASN A 5 -1.76 -3.60 2.05
N ALA A 6 -2.73 -3.66 2.97
CA ALA A 6 -3.42 -4.90 3.29
C ALA A 6 -4.24 -5.40 2.09
N LEU A 7 -5.03 -4.53 1.45
CA LEU A 7 -5.80 -4.87 0.25
C LEU A 7 -4.89 -5.42 -0.87
N VAL A 8 -3.72 -4.82 -1.13
CA VAL A 8 -2.78 -5.33 -2.15
C VAL A 8 -2.27 -6.75 -1.84
N VAL A 9 -1.97 -7.05 -0.58
CA VAL A 9 -1.46 -8.37 -0.17
C VAL A 9 -2.60 -9.41 -0.15
N ASP A 10 -3.76 -9.02 0.37
CA ASP A 10 -4.92 -9.88 0.58
C ASP A 10 -5.70 -10.18 -0.71
N ALA A 11 -5.40 -9.45 -1.80
CA ALA A 11 -5.89 -9.73 -3.15
C ALA A 11 -5.21 -10.95 -3.82
N ARG A 12 -4.17 -11.51 -3.20
CA ARG A 12 -3.43 -12.67 -3.75
C ARG A 12 -4.13 -13.97 -3.35
N VAL A 13 -4.18 -14.92 -4.29
CA VAL A 13 -4.68 -16.29 -4.07
C VAL A 13 -3.87 -17.08 -3.03
N THR A 14 -2.62 -16.68 -2.79
CA THR A 14 -1.73 -17.24 -1.76
C THR A 14 -1.93 -16.62 -0.37
N GLY A 15 -2.96 -15.78 -0.20
CA GLY A 15 -3.32 -15.19 1.07
C GLY A 15 -3.77 -16.23 2.10
N ARG A 16 -4.05 -15.75 3.31
CA ARG A 16 -4.58 -16.55 4.43
C ARG A 16 -5.66 -15.78 5.19
N PRO A 17 -6.57 -16.47 5.89
CA PRO A 17 -7.43 -15.84 6.88
C PRO A 17 -6.61 -15.18 7.98
N MET A 18 -7.19 -14.17 8.65
CA MET A 18 -6.55 -13.58 9.83
C MET A 18 -6.41 -14.60 10.96
N SER A 19 -7.49 -15.33 11.22
CA SER A 19 -7.55 -16.40 12.21
C SER A 19 -7.45 -17.74 11.49
N SER A 20 -6.30 -18.39 11.60
CA SER A 20 -6.04 -19.71 11.03
C SER A 20 -5.25 -20.58 12.01
N ILE A 21 -5.35 -21.90 11.83
CA ILE A 21 -4.61 -22.85 12.65
C ILE A 21 -3.15 -22.92 12.18
N ILE A 22 -2.23 -22.80 13.14
CA ILE A 22 -0.79 -22.88 12.93
C ILE A 22 -0.30 -24.21 13.51
N HIS A 23 0.35 -25.03 12.68
CA HIS A 23 0.83 -26.36 13.09
C HIS A 23 2.35 -26.42 13.29
N LYS A 24 3.10 -25.55 12.60
CA LYS A 24 4.57 -25.57 12.60
C LYS A 24 5.13 -24.29 13.22
N PHE A 25 6.22 -24.39 13.98
CA PHE A 25 6.87 -23.22 14.59
C PHE A 25 7.20 -22.12 13.57
N ARG A 26 7.72 -22.48 12.39
CA ARG A 26 8.04 -21.50 11.33
C ARG A 26 6.82 -20.74 10.81
N GLU A 27 5.63 -21.34 10.86
CA GLU A 27 4.38 -20.67 10.49
C GLU A 27 3.98 -19.58 11.50
N ILE A 28 4.46 -19.66 12.75
CA ILE A 28 4.25 -18.61 13.76
C ILE A 28 4.93 -17.32 13.29
N LEU A 29 6.19 -17.39 12.88
CA LEU A 29 6.92 -16.22 12.37
C LEU A 29 6.26 -15.64 11.13
N SER A 30 5.81 -16.50 10.20
CA SER A 30 5.06 -16.09 9.01
C SER A 30 3.70 -15.46 9.32
N SER A 31 3.13 -15.69 10.52
CA SER A 31 1.87 -15.07 10.94
C SER A 31 2.04 -13.60 11.35
N PHE A 32 3.27 -13.14 11.63
CA PHE A 32 3.56 -11.73 11.90
C PHE A 32 3.67 -10.92 10.59
N ASP A 33 2.60 -10.93 9.80
CA ASP A 33 2.56 -10.38 8.45
C ASP A 33 1.57 -9.20 8.31
N VAL A 34 1.44 -8.71 7.08
CA VAL A 34 0.50 -7.65 6.72
C VAL A 34 -0.96 -7.98 7.06
N ILE A 35 -1.34 -9.27 7.07
CA ILE A 35 -2.71 -9.72 7.35
C ILE A 35 -3.01 -9.57 8.84
N SER A 36 -2.13 -10.03 9.73
CA SER A 36 -2.34 -9.88 11.18
C SER A 36 -2.38 -8.41 11.61
N TYR A 37 -1.45 -7.59 11.11
CA TYR A 37 -1.33 -6.20 11.55
C TYR A 37 -2.26 -5.24 10.79
N LYS A 38 -2.10 -5.12 9.47
CA LYS A 38 -2.73 -4.04 8.70
C LYS A 38 -4.19 -4.35 8.34
N ARG A 39 -4.49 -5.60 7.95
CA ARG A 39 -5.88 -6.03 7.74
C ARG A 39 -6.64 -6.05 9.06
N GLY A 40 -6.04 -6.58 10.13
CA GLY A 40 -6.65 -6.56 11.47
C GLY A 40 -7.00 -5.15 11.95
N ALA A 41 -6.06 -4.21 11.84
CA ALA A 41 -6.32 -2.80 12.17
C ALA A 41 -7.45 -2.19 11.31
N ALA A 42 -7.52 -2.54 10.02
CA ALA A 42 -8.56 -2.04 9.12
C ALA A 42 -9.95 -2.59 9.44
N ILE A 43 -10.08 -3.88 9.80
CA ILE A 43 -11.35 -4.48 10.21
C ILE A 43 -11.81 -3.91 11.56
N ILE A 44 -10.90 -3.69 12.51
CA ILE A 44 -11.20 -3.01 13.78
C ILE A 44 -11.66 -1.57 13.54
N ALA A 45 -11.01 -0.84 12.61
CA ALA A 45 -11.43 0.51 12.24
C ALA A 45 -12.81 0.53 11.58
N MET A 46 -13.10 -0.41 10.68
CA MET A 46 -14.42 -0.59 10.07
C MET A 46 -15.48 -0.88 11.13
N LEU A 47 -15.20 -1.80 12.06
CA LEU A 47 -16.09 -2.12 13.18
C LEU A 47 -16.37 -0.88 14.03
N ARG A 48 -15.33 -0.13 14.40
CA ARG A 48 -15.45 1.11 15.18
C ARG A 48 -16.37 2.13 14.49
N THR A 49 -16.30 2.23 13.16
CA THR A 49 -17.20 3.09 12.38
C THR A 49 -18.64 2.56 12.38
N VAL A 50 -18.84 1.23 12.34
CA VAL A 50 -20.17 0.61 12.39
C VAL A 50 -20.84 0.79 13.76
N ILE A 51 -20.15 0.47 14.85
CA ILE A 51 -20.76 0.46 16.19
C ILE A 51 -20.68 1.82 16.91
N GLY A 52 -19.84 2.73 16.41
CA GLY A 52 -19.60 4.04 16.98
C GLY A 52 -18.59 4.04 18.13
N GLU A 53 -17.97 5.20 18.38
CA GLU A 53 -16.88 5.36 19.36
C GLU A 53 -17.27 4.90 20.78
N LYS A 54 -18.50 5.25 21.21
CA LYS A 54 -18.99 4.95 22.56
C LYS A 54 -19.09 3.45 22.80
N ASN A 55 -19.75 2.72 21.91
CA ASN A 55 -19.87 1.26 22.01
C ASN A 55 -18.51 0.58 21.87
N PHE A 56 -17.66 1.07 20.96
CA PHE A 56 -16.32 0.52 20.77
C PHE A 56 -15.46 0.62 22.04
N ARG A 57 -15.41 1.79 22.69
CA ARG A 57 -14.67 1.98 23.95
C ARG A 57 -15.27 1.16 25.10
N LYS A 58 -16.60 1.13 25.22
CA LYS A 58 -17.31 0.34 26.24
C LYS A 58 -16.99 -1.15 26.10
N GLY A 59 -17.07 -1.68 24.88
CA GLY A 59 -16.76 -3.07 24.56
C GLY A 59 -15.31 -3.45 24.78
N LEU A 60 -14.35 -2.62 24.35
CA LEU A 60 -12.93 -2.88 24.64
C LEU A 60 -12.62 -2.84 26.13
N THR A 61 -13.21 -1.89 26.87
CA THR A 61 -13.03 -1.82 28.33
C THR A 61 -13.60 -3.06 29.01
N HIS A 62 -14.78 -3.51 28.57
CA HIS A 62 -15.41 -4.73 29.07
C HIS A 62 -14.57 -5.96 28.78
N TYR A 63 -14.09 -6.11 27.53
CA TYR A 63 -13.21 -7.20 27.10
C TYR A 63 -11.93 -7.28 27.96
N LEU A 64 -11.20 -6.17 28.10
CA LEU A 64 -9.96 -6.14 28.86
C LEU A 64 -10.17 -6.48 30.33
N LYS A 65 -11.24 -5.97 30.97
CA LYS A 65 -11.58 -6.31 32.37
C LYS A 65 -11.98 -7.78 32.53
N LYS A 66 -12.84 -8.28 31.65
CA LYS A 66 -13.36 -9.67 31.70
C LYS A 66 -12.26 -10.71 31.52
N HIS A 67 -11.26 -10.42 30.69
CA HIS A 67 -10.16 -11.33 30.36
C HIS A 67 -8.81 -10.92 30.97
N SER A 68 -8.81 -10.04 31.99
CA SER A 68 -7.59 -9.63 32.68
C SER A 68 -6.83 -10.85 33.22
N PHE A 69 -5.51 -10.88 32.96
CA PHE A 69 -4.60 -11.95 33.36
C PHE A 69 -4.92 -13.35 32.78
N LYS A 70 -5.68 -13.41 31.68
CA LYS A 70 -6.04 -14.66 30.98
C LYS A 70 -5.71 -14.57 29.49
N CYS A 71 -5.66 -15.73 28.83
CA CYS A 71 -5.58 -15.82 27.37
C CYS A 71 -6.98 -15.73 26.73
N THR A 72 -7.02 -15.28 25.48
CA THR A 72 -8.26 -15.08 24.71
C THR A 72 -8.15 -15.69 23.32
N LYS A 73 -9.29 -16.05 22.75
CA LYS A 73 -9.47 -16.42 21.33
C LYS A 73 -10.24 -15.31 20.62
N SER A 74 -10.29 -15.37 19.29
CA SER A 74 -11.00 -14.38 18.47
C SER A 74 -12.45 -14.16 18.89
N GLU A 75 -13.14 -15.25 19.26
CA GLU A 75 -14.55 -15.28 19.66
C GLU A 75 -14.82 -14.49 20.94
N ASP A 76 -13.85 -14.41 21.87
CA ASP A 76 -13.99 -13.71 23.14
C ASP A 76 -14.14 -12.19 22.93
N LEU A 77 -13.42 -11.63 21.95
CA LEU A 77 -13.54 -10.21 21.61
C LEU A 77 -14.94 -9.91 21.06
N TRP A 78 -15.42 -10.72 20.13
CA TRP A 78 -16.74 -10.52 19.52
C TRP A 78 -17.86 -10.66 20.54
N GLN A 79 -17.76 -11.65 21.44
CA GLN A 79 -18.70 -11.81 22.54
C GLN A 79 -18.68 -10.59 23.48
N ALA A 80 -17.51 -10.13 23.90
CA ALA A 80 -17.41 -9.01 24.83
C ALA A 80 -17.97 -7.71 24.25
N LEU A 81 -17.84 -7.50 22.93
CA LEU A 81 -18.50 -6.40 22.25
C LEU A 81 -20.02 -6.59 22.18
N SER A 82 -20.50 -7.80 21.85
CA SER A 82 -21.94 -8.15 21.85
C SER A 82 -22.60 -7.92 23.20
N ASP A 83 -21.91 -8.21 24.31
CA ASP A 83 -22.45 -8.13 25.67
C ASP A 83 -22.87 -6.71 26.07
N VAL A 84 -22.26 -5.68 25.46
CA VAL A 84 -22.43 -4.29 25.90
C VAL A 84 -22.81 -3.30 24.79
N CYS A 85 -22.83 -3.76 23.53
CA CYS A 85 -23.16 -2.92 22.38
C CYS A 85 -24.68 -2.79 22.24
N GLU A 86 -25.17 -1.56 22.22
CA GLU A 86 -26.60 -1.25 22.19
C GLU A 86 -26.93 -0.36 20.99
N GLY A 87 -28.13 -0.52 20.44
CA GLY A 87 -28.72 0.39 19.44
C GLY A 87 -28.12 0.32 18.03
N VAL A 88 -27.25 -0.64 17.73
CA VAL A 88 -26.64 -0.80 16.40
C VAL A 88 -27.42 -1.85 15.60
N LYS A 89 -28.00 -1.42 14.47
CA LYS A 89 -28.71 -2.32 13.55
C LYS A 89 -27.73 -3.02 12.59
N GLY A 90 -27.93 -4.32 12.40
CA GLY A 90 -27.20 -5.13 11.45
C GLY A 90 -27.95 -5.38 10.14
N PRO A 91 -27.45 -6.31 9.32
CA PRO A 91 -27.99 -6.61 7.98
C PRO A 91 -29.46 -7.05 7.95
N SER A 92 -29.95 -7.64 9.03
CA SER A 92 -31.36 -8.08 9.16
C SER A 92 -32.31 -6.98 9.63
N GLY A 93 -31.81 -5.75 9.87
CA GLY A 93 -32.57 -4.67 10.52
C GLY A 93 -32.72 -4.82 12.04
N SER A 94 -32.35 -5.99 12.59
CA SER A 94 -32.27 -6.26 14.04
C SER A 94 -30.90 -5.86 14.60
N SER A 95 -30.69 -6.05 15.91
CA SER A 95 -29.38 -5.81 16.54
C SER A 95 -28.26 -6.54 15.80
N LEU A 96 -27.14 -5.84 15.59
CA LEU A 96 -25.98 -6.37 14.88
C LEU A 96 -25.37 -7.58 15.60
N ASP A 97 -25.35 -8.72 14.93
CA ASP A 97 -24.62 -9.91 15.39
C ASP A 97 -23.11 -9.71 15.16
N LEU A 98 -22.43 -9.24 16.21
CA LEU A 98 -20.99 -9.00 16.18
C LEU A 98 -20.16 -10.29 16.11
N LYS A 99 -20.69 -11.44 16.54
CA LYS A 99 -20.00 -12.73 16.38
C LYS A 99 -20.00 -13.15 14.93
N ASN A 100 -21.15 -13.08 14.26
CA ASN A 100 -21.25 -13.39 12.84
C ASN A 100 -20.39 -12.40 12.02
N PHE A 101 -20.51 -11.09 12.28
CA PHE A 101 -19.67 -10.08 11.64
C PHE A 101 -18.17 -10.40 11.82
N GLY A 102 -17.72 -10.57 13.07
CA GLY A 102 -16.33 -10.88 13.37
C GLY A 102 -15.83 -12.15 12.70
N THR A 103 -16.66 -13.19 12.68
CA THR A 103 -16.34 -14.48 12.05
C THR A 103 -16.14 -14.34 10.55
N GLN A 104 -17.05 -13.65 9.86
CA GLN A 104 -16.95 -13.46 8.40
C GLN A 104 -15.66 -12.71 8.01
N TRP A 105 -15.31 -11.67 8.75
CA TRP A 105 -14.15 -10.83 8.43
C TRP A 105 -12.80 -11.43 8.87
N THR A 106 -12.77 -12.36 9.81
CA THR A 106 -11.52 -12.95 10.34
C THR A 106 -11.20 -14.37 9.86
N LYS A 107 -12.23 -15.20 9.59
CA LYS A 107 -12.05 -16.61 9.21
C LYS A 107 -12.05 -16.85 7.70
N MET A 108 -12.46 -15.87 6.89
CA MET A 108 -12.33 -15.93 5.42
C MET A 108 -11.10 -15.16 4.96
N MET A 109 -10.37 -15.67 3.97
CA MET A 109 -9.29 -14.92 3.31
C MET A 109 -9.84 -13.95 2.25
N GLY A 110 -9.06 -12.93 1.90
CA GLY A 110 -9.49 -11.92 0.94
C GLY A 110 -10.57 -10.98 1.47
N TYR A 111 -11.18 -10.25 0.54
CA TYR A 111 -12.18 -9.22 0.80
C TYR A 111 -13.06 -9.00 -0.45
N PRO A 112 -14.22 -8.32 -0.34
CA PRO A 112 -15.10 -8.11 -1.47
C PRO A 112 -14.66 -6.94 -2.37
N LEU A 113 -14.89 -7.10 -3.67
CA LEU A 113 -15.12 -6.01 -4.61
C LEU A 113 -16.62 -5.74 -4.62
N VAL A 114 -17.00 -4.52 -4.22
CA VAL A 114 -18.38 -4.07 -4.24
C VAL A 114 -18.59 -3.24 -5.51
N THR A 115 -19.51 -3.67 -6.37
CA THR A 115 -19.80 -3.00 -7.64
C THR A 115 -21.17 -2.34 -7.57
N ALA A 116 -21.21 -1.04 -7.82
CA ALA A 116 -22.46 -0.28 -7.94
C ALA A 116 -22.77 -0.01 -9.41
N ARG A 117 -23.99 -0.36 -9.84
CA ARG A 117 -24.49 -0.16 -11.21
C ARG A 117 -25.76 0.67 -11.18
N PHE A 118 -25.84 1.61 -12.11
CA PHE A 118 -27.01 2.45 -12.28
C PHE A 118 -28.04 1.71 -13.13
N SER A 119 -29.27 1.61 -12.63
CA SER A 119 -30.42 1.01 -13.29
C SER A 119 -31.61 1.95 -13.12
N SER A 120 -31.84 2.80 -14.11
CA SER A 120 -32.79 3.92 -13.99
C SER A 120 -32.51 4.71 -12.70
N ASP A 121 -33.51 5.15 -11.92
CA ASP A 121 -33.26 5.91 -10.68
C ASP A 121 -32.73 5.08 -9.49
N THR A 122 -32.34 3.82 -9.72
CA THR A 122 -31.88 2.90 -8.68
C THR A 122 -30.40 2.56 -8.84
N LEU A 123 -29.68 2.51 -7.72
CA LEU A 123 -28.33 1.99 -7.63
C LEU A 123 -28.40 0.54 -7.15
N GLU A 124 -28.07 -0.40 -8.04
CA GLU A 124 -27.89 -1.81 -7.69
C GLU A 124 -26.45 -2.04 -7.23
N ILE A 125 -26.27 -2.57 -6.03
CA ILE A 125 -24.96 -2.85 -5.44
C ILE A 125 -24.82 -4.36 -5.24
N THR A 126 -23.75 -4.90 -5.79
CA THR A 126 -23.41 -6.33 -5.72
C THR A 126 -22.01 -6.54 -5.18
N GLN A 127 -21.68 -7.77 -4.78
CA GLN A 127 -20.34 -8.13 -4.34
C GLN A 127 -19.83 -9.39 -5.04
N GLN A 128 -18.51 -9.44 -5.18
CA GLN A 128 -17.74 -10.64 -5.47
C GLN A 128 -16.42 -10.58 -4.73
N ARG A 129 -15.73 -11.71 -4.52
CA ARG A 129 -14.38 -11.67 -3.96
C ARG A 129 -13.42 -10.97 -4.93
N TYR A 130 -12.63 -10.03 -4.42
CA TYR A 130 -11.53 -9.44 -5.19
C TYR A 130 -10.31 -10.37 -5.19
N THR A 131 -9.82 -10.73 -6.38
CA THR A 131 -8.56 -11.47 -6.56
C THR A 131 -7.84 -10.98 -7.81
N LEU A 132 -6.51 -10.85 -7.75
CA LEU A 132 -5.69 -10.45 -8.91
C LEU A 132 -5.55 -11.56 -9.96
N ASN A 133 -5.85 -12.79 -9.60
CA ASN A 133 -5.76 -13.92 -10.52
C ASN A 133 -6.86 -14.93 -10.18
N THR A 134 -7.81 -15.11 -11.10
CA THR A 134 -8.91 -16.07 -10.98
C THR A 134 -8.55 -17.45 -11.52
N SER A 135 -7.45 -17.58 -12.25
CA SER A 135 -6.99 -18.83 -12.88
C SER A 135 -6.16 -19.72 -11.95
N ILE A 136 -5.75 -19.21 -10.78
CA ILE A 136 -4.96 -19.95 -9.80
C ILE A 136 -5.85 -20.33 -8.62
N GLN A 137 -5.82 -21.61 -8.24
CA GLN A 137 -6.54 -22.11 -7.07
C GLN A 137 -5.85 -21.69 -5.77
N GLU A 138 -6.63 -21.47 -4.72
CA GLU A 138 -6.06 -21.15 -3.41
C GLU A 138 -5.31 -22.34 -2.82
N HIS A 139 -4.42 -22.05 -1.88
CA HIS A 139 -3.74 -23.07 -1.12
C HIS A 139 -4.77 -23.97 -0.41
N GLU A 140 -4.66 -25.29 -0.59
CA GLU A 140 -5.64 -26.28 -0.09
C GLU A 140 -5.96 -26.10 1.40
N LYS A 141 -4.94 -25.87 2.23
CA LYS A 141 -5.07 -25.56 3.67
C LYS A 141 -6.12 -24.48 4.01
N TYR A 142 -6.27 -23.47 3.16
CA TYR A 142 -7.17 -22.34 3.41
C TYR A 142 -8.39 -22.33 2.49
N ARG A 143 -8.43 -23.24 1.51
CA ARG A 143 -9.55 -23.38 0.60
C ARG A 143 -10.71 -24.01 1.36
N SER A 144 -11.85 -23.33 1.35
CA SER A 144 -13.09 -23.89 1.91
C SER A 144 -14.09 -24.09 0.79
N PRO A 145 -14.34 -25.34 0.35
CA PRO A 145 -15.30 -25.66 -0.71
C PRO A 145 -16.73 -25.17 -0.43
N ARG A 146 -17.05 -24.91 0.85
CA ARG A 146 -18.36 -24.44 1.32
C ARG A 146 -18.46 -22.92 1.47
N GLN A 147 -17.34 -22.18 1.39
CA GLN A 147 -17.36 -20.73 1.51
C GLN A 147 -17.47 -20.08 0.13
N SER A 148 -18.59 -19.44 -0.14
CA SER A 148 -18.83 -18.65 -1.34
C SER A 148 -18.09 -17.30 -1.35
N TYR A 149 -17.20 -17.04 -0.38
CA TYR A 149 -16.49 -15.76 -0.15
C TYR A 149 -17.42 -14.56 -0.31
N LYS A 150 -18.42 -14.49 0.57
CA LYS A 150 -19.40 -13.41 0.63
C LYS A 150 -19.49 -12.90 2.05
N TRP A 151 -19.63 -11.59 2.19
CA TRP A 151 -19.64 -10.91 3.48
C TRP A 151 -20.93 -10.12 3.62
N ASP A 152 -21.41 -9.94 4.85
CA ASP A 152 -22.31 -8.84 5.14
C ASP A 152 -21.46 -7.56 5.22
N VAL A 153 -21.59 -6.72 4.20
CA VAL A 153 -20.74 -5.55 4.00
C VAL A 153 -21.47 -4.29 4.45
N PRO A 154 -20.95 -3.53 5.42
CA PRO A 154 -21.45 -2.20 5.71
C PRO A 154 -21.07 -1.26 4.56
N ILE A 155 -22.07 -0.70 3.88
CA ILE A 155 -21.93 0.21 2.75
C ILE A 155 -22.18 1.63 3.24
N TRP A 156 -21.13 2.47 3.21
CA TRP A 156 -21.27 3.90 3.46
C TRP A 156 -21.53 4.63 2.15
N LEU A 157 -22.71 5.21 1.99
CA LEU A 157 -23.06 5.96 0.80
C LEU A 157 -22.90 7.45 1.04
N LYS A 158 -22.18 8.14 0.15
CA LYS A 158 -22.10 9.60 0.12
C LYS A 158 -22.48 10.13 -1.25
N THR A 159 -23.53 10.94 -1.28
CA THR A 159 -23.97 11.69 -2.47
C THR A 159 -23.50 13.14 -2.37
N LYS A 160 -23.70 13.93 -3.45
CA LYS A 160 -23.25 15.33 -3.47
C LYS A 160 -24.00 16.28 -2.51
N ARG A 161 -25.20 15.93 -2.05
CA ARG A 161 -26.09 16.83 -1.27
C ARG A 161 -26.35 16.38 0.17
N GLY A 162 -25.85 15.21 0.59
CA GLY A 162 -26.31 14.57 1.83
C GLY A 162 -25.20 14.12 2.77
N ASP A 163 -25.63 13.78 3.98
CA ASP A 163 -24.84 13.07 4.97
C ASP A 163 -24.44 11.67 4.47
N THR A 164 -23.43 11.08 5.10
CA THR A 164 -23.04 9.71 4.80
C THR A 164 -24.02 8.74 5.45
N ILE A 165 -24.70 7.93 4.63
CA ILE A 165 -25.69 6.94 5.05
C ILE A 165 -25.00 5.59 5.18
N LEU A 166 -25.37 4.78 6.18
CA LEU A 166 -24.90 3.41 6.34
C LEU A 166 -26.02 2.44 5.96
N GLU A 167 -25.77 1.59 4.98
CA GLU A 167 -26.63 0.49 4.56
C GLU A 167 -25.88 -0.85 4.66
N TRP A 168 -26.59 -1.97 4.55
CA TRP A 168 -25.98 -3.29 4.57
C TRP A 168 -26.18 -4.02 3.24
N LEU A 169 -25.08 -4.35 2.57
CA LEU A 169 -25.08 -5.32 1.49
C LEU A 169 -24.96 -6.72 2.10
N LYS A 170 -26.07 -7.45 2.12
CA LYS A 170 -26.09 -8.83 2.62
C LYS A 170 -25.24 -9.75 1.73
N ALA A 171 -24.71 -10.82 2.31
CA ALA A 171 -23.85 -11.77 1.61
C ALA A 171 -24.45 -12.28 0.29
N ASN A 172 -25.74 -12.63 0.28
CA ASN A 172 -26.37 -13.36 -0.84
C ASN A 172 -27.41 -12.57 -1.64
N GLU A 173 -27.60 -11.28 -1.35
CA GLU A 173 -28.65 -10.46 -1.96
C GLU A 173 -28.05 -9.14 -2.47
N PRO A 174 -28.38 -8.70 -3.69
CA PRO A 174 -28.06 -7.34 -4.14
C PRO A 174 -28.77 -6.29 -3.28
N LEU A 175 -28.09 -5.18 -3.02
CA LEU A 175 -28.67 -4.02 -2.35
C LEU A 175 -29.16 -3.01 -3.39
N HIS A 176 -30.40 -2.57 -3.28
CA HIS A 176 -30.99 -1.57 -4.19
C HIS A 176 -31.25 -0.27 -3.42
N ILE A 177 -30.71 0.83 -3.92
CA ILE A 177 -30.88 2.17 -3.31
C ILE A 177 -31.53 3.09 -4.34
N ASN A 178 -32.70 3.63 -4.01
CA ASN A 178 -33.34 4.65 -4.84
C ASN A 178 -32.63 5.99 -4.63
N LEU A 179 -32.04 6.54 -5.69
CA LEU A 179 -31.29 7.80 -5.64
C LEU A 179 -32.18 9.02 -5.92
N GLY A 180 -33.40 8.83 -6.41
CA GLY A 180 -34.33 9.88 -6.84
C GLY A 180 -33.87 10.68 -8.08
N SER A 181 -32.58 10.67 -8.43
CA SER A 181 -32.05 11.22 -9.68
C SER A 181 -30.70 10.60 -10.05
N LEU A 182 -30.59 10.16 -11.31
CA LEU A 182 -29.39 9.56 -11.91
C LEU A 182 -28.19 10.50 -12.11
N GLN A 183 -28.39 11.81 -12.05
CA GLN A 183 -27.37 12.78 -12.49
C GLN A 183 -26.40 13.20 -11.39
N MET A 184 -26.29 12.40 -10.32
CA MET A 184 -25.44 12.74 -9.18
C MET A 184 -24.36 11.68 -8.93
N PRO A 185 -23.12 12.11 -8.68
CA PRO A 185 -22.03 11.22 -8.30
C PRO A 185 -22.33 10.59 -6.93
N VAL A 186 -22.12 9.29 -6.83
CA VAL A 186 -22.28 8.52 -5.59
C VAL A 186 -20.98 7.81 -5.27
N VAL A 187 -20.58 7.84 -4.00
CA VAL A 187 -19.44 7.08 -3.48
C VAL A 187 -19.91 6.11 -2.41
N ILE A 188 -19.63 4.81 -2.60
CA ILE A 188 -20.11 3.71 -1.73
C ILE A 188 -19.12 3.30 -0.63
N ASN A 189 -17.94 3.90 -0.58
CA ASN A 189 -16.95 3.74 0.50
C ASN A 189 -16.13 5.03 0.71
N PRO A 190 -16.79 6.15 1.08
CA PRO A 190 -16.09 7.39 1.37
C PRO A 190 -15.10 7.15 2.51
N HIS A 191 -13.96 7.83 2.42
CA HIS A 191 -12.86 7.72 3.37
C HIS A 191 -12.32 6.30 3.63
N ARG A 192 -12.62 5.28 2.79
CA ARG A 192 -12.29 3.86 3.09
C ARG A 192 -12.76 3.47 4.49
N ASN A 193 -14.01 3.78 4.82
CA ASN A 193 -14.61 3.33 6.07
C ASN A 193 -14.68 1.80 6.15
N GLY A 194 -14.89 1.13 5.02
CA GLY A 194 -14.93 -0.32 4.92
C GLY A 194 -13.69 -0.97 4.31
N TYR A 195 -13.41 -2.21 4.72
CA TYR A 195 -12.32 -3.05 4.19
C TYR A 195 -12.76 -3.78 2.91
N TYR A 196 -13.02 -3.03 1.85
CA TYR A 196 -13.40 -3.54 0.54
C TYR A 196 -13.00 -2.56 -0.56
N ARG A 197 -12.83 -3.07 -1.78
CA ARG A 197 -12.65 -2.24 -2.99
C ARG A 197 -14.03 -1.87 -3.54
N GLN A 198 -14.17 -0.66 -4.07
CA GLN A 198 -15.40 -0.26 -4.76
C GLN A 198 -15.20 -0.23 -6.26
N ASN A 199 -16.24 -0.53 -7.04
CA ASN A 199 -16.27 -0.39 -8.48
C ASN A 199 -17.61 0.20 -8.91
N TYR A 200 -17.63 0.78 -10.10
CA TYR A 200 -18.81 1.33 -10.73
C TYR A 200 -18.89 0.82 -12.17
N ASP A 201 -20.08 0.88 -12.76
CA ASP A 201 -20.18 0.83 -14.22
C ASP A 201 -19.56 2.08 -14.87
N SER A 202 -19.47 2.08 -16.19
CA SER A 202 -18.87 3.19 -16.96
C SER A 202 -19.56 4.53 -16.68
N VAL A 203 -20.89 4.53 -16.48
CA VAL A 203 -21.67 5.73 -16.16
C VAL A 203 -21.25 6.31 -14.82
N GLY A 204 -21.19 5.47 -13.78
CA GLY A 204 -20.78 5.88 -12.43
C GLY A 204 -19.35 6.43 -12.40
N TRP A 205 -18.42 5.77 -13.10
CA TRP A 205 -17.06 6.26 -13.19
C TRP A 205 -16.95 7.60 -13.92
N GLU A 206 -17.73 7.83 -14.98
CA GLU A 206 -17.78 9.11 -15.69
C GLU A 206 -18.35 10.24 -14.82
N LEU A 207 -19.43 9.97 -14.08
CA LEU A 207 -20.00 10.91 -13.11
C LEU A 207 -18.99 11.27 -12.00
N ILE A 208 -18.25 10.27 -11.51
CA ILE A 208 -17.18 10.47 -10.54
C ILE A 208 -16.06 11.32 -11.16
N ALA A 209 -15.62 10.99 -12.39
CA ALA A 209 -14.57 11.72 -13.08
C ALA A 209 -14.90 13.21 -13.26
N ALA A 210 -16.15 13.52 -13.61
CA ALA A 210 -16.63 14.89 -13.75
C ALA A 210 -16.53 15.70 -12.45
N GLN A 211 -16.62 15.08 -11.27
CA GLN A 211 -16.48 15.78 -9.98
C GLN A 211 -15.04 16.16 -9.63
N PHE A 212 -14.04 15.51 -10.22
CA PHE A 212 -12.64 15.84 -9.91
C PHE A 212 -12.26 17.26 -10.40
N THR A 213 -13.03 17.83 -11.32
CA THR A 213 -12.78 19.18 -11.89
C THR A 213 -13.61 20.29 -11.23
N GLN A 214 -14.77 19.96 -10.67
CA GLN A 214 -15.72 20.92 -10.09
C GLN A 214 -15.60 20.94 -8.55
N ASN A 215 -14.73 21.80 -7.97
CA ASN A 215 -14.55 22.05 -6.51
C ASN A 215 -15.07 20.88 -5.65
N SER A 216 -14.28 19.81 -5.56
CA SER A 216 -14.76 18.47 -5.24
C SER A 216 -15.57 18.37 -3.94
N VAL A 217 -16.77 17.81 -4.03
CA VAL A 217 -17.63 17.47 -2.88
C VAL A 217 -16.99 16.38 -1.99
N PHE A 218 -16.10 15.57 -2.56
CA PHE A 218 -15.38 14.52 -1.86
C PHE A 218 -14.06 15.04 -1.29
N ASP A 219 -13.75 14.63 -0.07
CA ASP A 219 -12.50 14.96 0.58
C ASP A 219 -11.29 14.35 -0.15
N ARG A 220 -10.09 14.77 0.27
CA ARG A 220 -8.83 14.33 -0.33
C ARG A 220 -8.62 12.81 -0.25
N TYR A 221 -9.02 12.16 0.84
CA TYR A 221 -8.79 10.74 1.04
C TYR A 221 -9.77 9.88 0.23
N THR A 222 -11.04 10.28 0.12
CA THR A 222 -12.00 9.61 -0.76
C THR A 222 -11.54 9.60 -2.22
N ARG A 223 -11.02 10.72 -2.73
CA ARG A 223 -10.50 10.79 -4.11
C ARG A 223 -9.27 9.91 -4.33
N TYR A 224 -8.39 9.83 -3.34
CA TYR A 224 -7.26 8.90 -3.36
C TYR A 224 -7.72 7.43 -3.47
N VAL A 225 -8.71 7.06 -2.66
CA VAL A 225 -9.31 5.73 -2.64
C VAL A 225 -9.97 5.38 -3.98
N LEU A 226 -10.72 6.32 -4.57
CA LEU A 226 -11.35 6.13 -5.88
C LEU A 226 -10.34 5.84 -7.00
N LEU A 227 -9.23 6.58 -7.05
CA LEU A 227 -8.18 6.32 -8.04
C LEU A 227 -7.53 4.94 -7.83
N SER A 228 -7.22 4.56 -6.59
CA SER A 228 -6.66 3.25 -6.27
C SER A 228 -7.60 2.10 -6.65
N ASP A 229 -8.90 2.31 -6.49
CA ASP A 229 -9.94 1.34 -6.78
C ASP A 229 -10.19 1.19 -8.28
N ALA A 230 -10.16 2.29 -9.04
CA ALA A 230 -10.22 2.27 -10.51
C ALA A 230 -9.09 1.40 -11.09
N PHE A 231 -7.85 1.59 -10.61
CA PHE A 231 -6.73 0.73 -11.01
C PHE A 231 -6.91 -0.72 -10.62
N SER A 232 -7.46 -0.97 -9.43
CA SER A 232 -7.72 -2.32 -8.94
C SER A 232 -8.78 -3.03 -9.78
N ALA A 233 -9.83 -2.31 -10.22
CA ALA A 233 -10.85 -2.81 -11.13
C ALA A 233 -10.28 -3.09 -12.53
N ALA A 234 -9.43 -2.20 -13.05
CA ALA A 234 -8.78 -2.40 -14.35
C ALA A 234 -7.78 -3.56 -14.34
N ALA A 235 -7.09 -3.79 -13.22
CA ALA A 235 -6.16 -4.90 -13.07
C ALA A 235 -6.81 -6.29 -13.22
N ILE A 236 -8.14 -6.37 -13.07
CA ILE A 236 -8.92 -7.60 -13.22
C ILE A 236 -9.90 -7.54 -14.40
N GLY A 237 -9.73 -6.56 -15.31
CA GLY A 237 -10.57 -6.41 -16.51
C GLY A 237 -12.00 -5.92 -16.27
N GLN A 238 -12.29 -5.34 -15.11
CA GLN A 238 -13.62 -4.81 -14.76
C GLN A 238 -13.76 -3.30 -15.05
N LEU A 239 -12.69 -2.67 -15.58
CA LEU A 239 -12.66 -1.27 -15.97
C LEU A 239 -11.61 -1.07 -17.07
N GLU A 240 -11.94 -0.29 -18.09
CA GLU A 240 -10.99 0.07 -19.15
C GLU A 240 -9.91 1.03 -18.64
N TYR A 241 -8.65 0.77 -19.02
CA TYR A 241 -7.53 1.63 -18.63
C TYR A 241 -7.64 3.06 -19.17
N GLU A 242 -8.36 3.27 -20.28
CA GLU A 242 -8.65 4.61 -20.80
C GLU A 242 -9.34 5.49 -19.74
N LEU A 243 -10.38 4.96 -19.08
CA LEU A 243 -11.10 5.68 -18.03
C LEU A 243 -10.23 5.91 -16.80
N VAL A 244 -9.37 4.95 -16.46
CA VAL A 244 -8.36 5.10 -15.40
C VAL A 244 -7.40 6.26 -15.71
N PHE A 245 -6.88 6.34 -16.94
CA PHE A 245 -5.98 7.43 -17.35
C PHE A 245 -6.70 8.77 -17.41
N LYS A 246 -7.97 8.80 -17.81
CA LYS A 246 -8.82 9.98 -17.74
C LYS A 246 -8.97 10.49 -16.31
N LEU A 247 -9.23 9.61 -15.34
CA LEU A 247 -9.28 9.93 -13.90
C LEU A 247 -7.95 10.49 -13.37
N ILE A 248 -6.82 9.88 -13.75
CA ILE A 248 -5.48 10.39 -13.39
C ILE A 248 -5.28 11.80 -13.95
N ARG A 249 -5.61 12.03 -15.22
CA ARG A 249 -5.46 13.34 -15.86
C ARG A 249 -6.25 14.42 -15.14
N TYR A 250 -7.49 14.14 -14.75
CA TYR A 250 -8.31 15.08 -13.99
C TYR A 250 -7.75 15.35 -12.59
N ALA A 251 -7.28 14.31 -11.93
CA ALA A 251 -6.65 14.47 -10.64
C ALA A 251 -5.38 15.35 -10.76
N TYR A 252 -4.60 15.23 -11.83
CA TYR A 252 -3.47 16.11 -12.11
C TYR A 252 -3.83 17.55 -12.53
N SER A 253 -5.03 17.80 -13.08
CA SER A 253 -5.49 19.15 -13.44
C SER A 253 -6.04 19.95 -12.25
N SER A 254 -6.30 19.29 -11.12
CA SER A 254 -6.85 19.89 -9.90
C SER A 254 -5.92 20.93 -9.21
N LYS A 255 -6.48 21.74 -8.31
CA LYS A 255 -5.78 22.86 -7.63
C LYS A 255 -4.50 22.39 -6.92
N LYS A 256 -3.51 23.30 -6.78
CA LYS A 256 -2.11 23.02 -6.38
C LYS A 256 -1.92 22.10 -5.14
N GLY A 257 -2.84 22.08 -4.18
CA GLY A 257 -2.72 21.30 -2.94
C GLY A 257 -3.06 19.80 -3.05
N GLU A 258 -3.71 19.36 -4.14
CA GLU A 258 -4.22 17.99 -4.30
C GLU A 258 -3.22 17.07 -5.01
N LYS A 259 -2.28 17.66 -5.76
CA LYS A 259 -1.25 16.96 -6.56
C LYS A 259 -0.23 16.16 -5.72
N SER A 260 -0.01 16.51 -4.45
CA SER A 260 0.96 15.79 -3.59
C SER A 260 0.48 14.39 -3.19
N TYR A 261 -0.84 14.18 -3.11
CA TYR A 261 -1.44 12.88 -2.76
C TYR A 261 -1.56 11.95 -3.97
N LEU A 262 -1.71 12.51 -5.18
CA LEU A 262 -1.67 11.77 -6.45
C LEU A 262 -0.38 10.96 -6.63
N ASN A 263 0.75 11.55 -6.29
CA ASN A 263 2.03 10.83 -6.35
C ASN A 263 2.11 9.65 -5.36
N ARG A 264 1.27 9.62 -4.30
CA ARG A 264 1.13 8.44 -3.42
C ARG A 264 0.34 7.32 -4.09
N VAL A 265 -0.70 7.66 -4.86
CA VAL A 265 -1.51 6.72 -5.65
C VAL A 265 -0.63 6.10 -6.72
N LEU A 266 0.13 6.96 -7.41
CA LEU A 266 0.97 6.53 -8.51
C LEU A 266 2.17 5.70 -8.06
N ARG A 267 2.49 5.57 -6.76
CA ARG A 267 3.64 4.73 -6.35
C ARG A 267 3.37 3.24 -6.51
N PRO A 268 2.32 2.64 -5.90
CA PRO A 268 1.97 1.24 -6.17
C PRO A 268 1.64 1.01 -7.65
N ILE A 269 0.95 1.96 -8.27
CA ILE A 269 0.55 1.88 -9.67
C ILE A 269 1.76 1.98 -10.61
N ALA A 270 2.66 2.94 -10.43
CA ALA A 270 3.88 3.02 -11.22
C ALA A 270 4.80 1.85 -10.92
N TYR A 271 4.78 1.25 -9.72
CA TYR A 271 5.50 0.01 -9.43
C TYR A 271 4.92 -1.17 -10.22
N GLU A 272 3.61 -1.36 -10.24
CA GLU A 272 2.96 -2.44 -11.01
C GLU A 272 3.07 -2.20 -12.52
N ILE A 273 2.90 -0.96 -12.97
CA ILE A 273 3.13 -0.56 -14.35
C ILE A 273 4.61 -0.77 -14.71
N ARG A 274 5.56 -0.46 -13.80
CA ARG A 274 6.99 -0.70 -14.03
C ARG A 274 7.29 -2.17 -14.21
N LYS A 275 6.77 -3.01 -13.31
CA LYS A 275 6.99 -4.46 -13.33
C LYS A 275 6.45 -5.09 -14.62
N LYS A 276 5.35 -4.56 -15.18
CA LYS A 276 4.72 -5.10 -16.39
C LYS A 276 5.11 -4.41 -17.70
N PHE A 277 5.49 -3.13 -17.68
CA PHE A 277 5.54 -2.28 -18.88
C PHE A 277 6.77 -1.34 -18.99
N LEU A 278 7.73 -1.36 -18.04
CA LEU A 278 8.93 -0.49 -18.10
C LEU A 278 10.26 -1.26 -18.22
N ALA A 279 10.21 -2.51 -18.71
CA ALA A 279 11.40 -3.14 -19.28
C ALA A 279 11.76 -2.52 -20.65
N GLU A 280 10.78 -1.91 -21.32
CA GLU A 280 10.91 -1.16 -22.57
C GLU A 280 10.37 0.27 -22.37
N GLU A 281 10.96 1.28 -23.02
CA GLU A 281 10.54 2.69 -22.89
C GLU A 281 9.20 2.92 -23.60
N THR A 282 8.10 2.55 -22.94
CA THR A 282 6.74 2.67 -23.47
C THR A 282 6.29 4.14 -23.58
N GLU A 283 5.36 4.44 -24.49
CA GLU A 283 4.73 5.78 -24.61
C GLU A 283 4.10 6.25 -23.29
N PHE A 284 3.65 5.31 -22.45
CA PHE A 284 3.17 5.61 -21.11
C PHE A 284 4.29 6.14 -20.18
N ALA A 285 5.49 5.56 -20.24
CA ALA A 285 6.66 6.05 -19.52
C ALA A 285 6.96 7.51 -19.90
N LYS A 286 6.92 7.81 -21.20
CA LYS A 286 7.11 9.17 -21.75
C LYS A 286 6.01 10.13 -21.27
N TYR A 287 4.75 9.68 -21.23
CA TYR A 287 3.63 10.47 -20.73
C TYR A 287 3.81 10.84 -19.25
N ILE A 288 4.08 9.87 -18.37
CA ILE A 288 4.28 10.13 -16.94
C ILE A 288 5.52 11.02 -16.73
N ARG A 289 6.59 10.82 -17.52
CA ARG A 289 7.77 11.70 -17.51
C ARG A 289 7.40 13.14 -17.84
N LYS A 290 6.66 13.38 -18.94
CA LYS A 290 6.19 14.70 -19.37
C LYS A 290 5.29 15.37 -18.32
N GLN A 291 4.40 14.61 -17.66
CA GLN A 291 3.58 15.15 -16.57
C GLN A 291 4.44 15.55 -15.37
N ASN A 292 5.44 14.74 -15.01
CA ASN A 292 6.34 15.02 -13.89
C ASN A 292 7.35 16.14 -14.20
N GLU A 293 7.74 16.36 -15.46
CA GLU A 293 8.61 17.48 -15.88
C GLU A 293 7.99 18.84 -15.54
N SER A 294 6.68 19.02 -15.74
CA SER A 294 5.97 20.24 -15.33
C SER A 294 5.99 20.48 -13.80
N SER A 295 6.25 19.43 -13.02
CA SER A 295 6.37 19.47 -11.56
C SER A 295 7.82 19.57 -11.08
N LYS A 296 8.81 19.49 -11.99
CA LYS A 296 10.26 19.51 -11.72
C LYS A 296 10.66 20.69 -10.82
N GLU A 297 10.41 21.91 -11.27
CA GLU A 297 10.81 23.14 -10.56
C GLU A 297 10.19 23.26 -9.16
N ARG A 298 8.99 22.71 -8.96
CA ARG A 298 8.31 22.74 -7.67
C ARG A 298 8.79 21.67 -6.70
N ILE A 299 9.12 20.49 -7.21
CA ILE A 299 9.64 19.39 -6.41
C ILE A 299 11.08 19.76 -6.01
N THR A 300 11.95 20.02 -6.97
CA THR A 300 13.38 20.27 -6.70
C THR A 300 13.66 21.64 -6.10
N GLY A 301 12.87 22.68 -6.45
CA GLY A 301 13.07 24.05 -5.95
C GLY A 301 12.53 24.32 -4.55
N ARG A 302 11.71 23.43 -3.98
CA ARG A 302 11.18 23.52 -2.60
C ARG A 302 11.69 22.44 -1.66
N LEU A 303 12.39 21.44 -2.19
CA LEU A 303 12.97 20.38 -1.39
C LEU A 303 14.21 20.92 -0.67
N ASP A 304 14.04 21.30 0.59
CA ASP A 304 15.17 21.49 1.49
C ASP A 304 15.71 20.10 1.89
N TRP A 305 16.84 19.73 1.30
CA TRP A 305 17.55 18.48 1.56
C TRP A 305 18.20 18.43 2.93
N LYS A 306 18.37 19.58 3.57
CA LYS A 306 19.10 19.77 4.83
C LYS A 306 18.17 19.95 6.03
N SER A 307 16.96 20.49 5.85
CA SER A 307 16.03 20.72 6.96
C SER A 307 14.61 20.20 6.72
N VAL A 308 13.97 19.75 7.80
CA VAL A 308 12.57 19.32 7.80
C VAL A 308 11.67 20.53 8.01
N ARG A 309 11.51 21.39 7.00
CA ARG A 309 10.38 22.34 6.97
C ARG A 309 9.14 21.68 6.37
N TRP A 310 8.73 20.54 6.95
CA TRP A 310 7.53 19.83 6.53
C TRP A 310 6.51 19.80 7.66
N GLU A 311 5.28 20.23 7.37
CA GLU A 311 4.16 20.39 8.33
C GLU A 311 3.78 19.08 9.06
N SER A 312 4.24 17.91 8.60
CA SER A 312 4.07 16.61 9.27
C SER A 312 5.00 15.53 8.70
N ASN A 313 5.25 14.45 9.46
CA ASN A 313 5.91 13.22 8.98
C ASN A 313 5.24 12.62 7.72
N THR A 314 3.94 12.87 7.57
CA THR A 314 3.14 12.43 6.43
C THR A 314 3.50 13.22 5.16
N ALA A 315 3.79 14.52 5.25
CA ALA A 315 4.26 15.31 4.13
C ALA A 315 5.69 14.93 3.72
N LEU A 316 6.55 14.62 4.68
CA LEU A 316 7.93 14.20 4.45
C LEU A 316 8.03 12.87 3.68
N ASN A 317 7.28 11.85 4.09
CA ASN A 317 7.22 10.56 3.39
C ASN A 317 6.72 10.67 1.93
N VAL A 318 5.90 11.69 1.64
CA VAL A 318 5.50 12.01 0.27
C VAL A 318 6.66 12.56 -0.51
N ALA A 319 7.33 13.57 0.02
CA ALA A 319 8.43 14.22 -0.66
C ALA A 319 9.50 13.20 -1.08
N VAL A 320 9.84 12.27 -0.18
CA VAL A 320 10.76 11.15 -0.44
C VAL A 320 10.23 10.24 -1.55
N SER A 321 8.94 9.86 -1.50
CA SER A 321 8.33 8.98 -2.51
C SER A 321 8.23 9.64 -3.89
N VAL A 322 7.90 10.93 -3.93
CA VAL A 322 7.81 11.74 -5.14
C VAL A 322 9.17 11.83 -5.79
N LEU A 323 10.20 12.11 -4.99
CA LEU A 323 11.56 12.20 -5.47
C LEU A 323 12.04 10.85 -6.02
N ASP A 324 11.86 9.76 -5.28
CA ASP A 324 12.28 8.44 -5.75
C ASP A 324 11.61 8.08 -7.08
N LEU A 325 10.30 8.37 -7.22
CA LEU A 325 9.59 8.19 -8.47
C LEU A 325 10.15 9.08 -9.59
N TYR A 326 10.39 10.36 -9.31
CA TYR A 326 10.97 11.31 -10.26
C TYR A 326 12.33 10.82 -10.79
N CYS A 327 13.19 10.34 -9.90
CA CYS A 327 14.53 9.87 -10.25
C CYS A 327 14.55 8.50 -10.93
N ARG A 328 13.52 7.68 -10.70
CA ARG A 328 13.32 6.44 -11.45
C ARG A 328 12.82 6.67 -12.87
N LEU A 329 12.12 7.78 -13.13
CA LEU A 329 11.40 8.01 -14.39
C LEU A 329 12.07 9.00 -15.37
N GLY A 330 13.14 9.69 -15.00
CA GLY A 330 13.74 10.69 -15.90
C GLY A 330 15.23 10.97 -15.70
N SER A 331 15.90 11.29 -16.79
CA SER A 331 17.31 11.73 -16.84
C SER A 331 17.56 13.07 -16.14
N ALA A 332 16.51 13.88 -15.96
CA ALA A 332 16.61 15.17 -15.28
C ALA A 332 16.94 15.06 -13.77
N CYS A 333 16.72 13.91 -13.13
CA CYS A 333 17.18 13.69 -11.76
C CYS A 333 18.64 13.19 -11.69
N SER A 334 19.21 12.68 -12.79
CA SER A 334 20.57 12.14 -12.81
C SER A 334 21.62 13.19 -12.40
N SER A 335 21.54 14.40 -12.97
CA SER A 335 22.45 15.50 -12.63
C SER A 335 22.25 16.01 -11.19
N LEU A 336 21.01 16.07 -10.73
CA LEU A 336 20.70 16.45 -9.34
C LEU A 336 21.22 15.41 -8.34
N SER A 337 20.99 14.12 -8.60
CA SER A 337 21.42 13.04 -7.72
C SER A 337 22.94 12.93 -7.67
N ARG A 338 23.61 13.08 -8.82
CA ARG A 338 25.07 13.12 -8.91
C ARG A 338 25.64 14.27 -8.07
N SER A 339 25.23 15.50 -8.34
CA SER A 339 25.75 16.69 -7.63
C SER A 339 25.45 16.67 -6.13
N LEU A 340 24.25 16.21 -5.73
CA LEU A 340 23.89 16.07 -4.32
C LEU A 340 24.76 15.02 -3.61
N PHE A 341 24.98 13.86 -4.23
CA PHE A 341 25.79 12.81 -3.65
C PHE A 341 27.27 13.22 -3.57
N GLU A 342 27.82 13.83 -4.62
CA GLU A 342 29.18 14.36 -4.61
C GLU A 342 29.39 15.35 -3.46
N ARG A 343 28.52 16.36 -3.36
CA ARG A 343 28.68 17.43 -2.36
C ARG A 343 28.41 16.98 -0.93
N GLU A 344 27.32 16.27 -0.68
CA GLU A 344 26.86 15.98 0.68
C GLU A 344 27.26 14.61 1.21
N VAL A 345 27.88 13.76 0.37
CA VAL A 345 28.32 12.41 0.73
C VAL A 345 29.80 12.19 0.39
N LEU A 346 30.22 12.33 -0.87
CA LEU A 346 31.62 12.02 -1.24
C LEU A 346 32.62 13.02 -0.67
N HIS A 347 32.40 14.31 -0.90
CA HIS A 347 33.35 15.37 -0.50
C HIS A 347 33.21 15.79 0.95
N ARG A 348 32.06 15.53 1.57
CA ARG A 348 31.75 15.95 2.94
C ARG A 348 32.22 14.94 4.00
N CYS A 349 32.26 13.68 3.64
CA CYS A 349 32.58 12.60 4.58
C CYS A 349 33.94 12.00 4.26
N ASP A 350 34.79 11.88 5.27
CA ASP A 350 36.06 11.18 5.14
C ASP A 350 35.87 9.65 5.08
N ALA A 351 36.96 8.91 4.88
CA ALA A 351 36.91 7.45 4.77
C ALA A 351 36.58 6.75 6.09
N THR A 352 36.84 7.39 7.23
CA THR A 352 36.64 6.83 8.58
C THR A 352 35.37 7.36 9.26
N ALA A 353 34.68 8.31 8.64
CA ALA A 353 33.50 8.94 9.22
C ALA A 353 32.27 8.01 9.11
N LYS A 354 31.42 8.04 10.15
CA LYS A 354 30.10 7.41 10.12
C LYS A 354 29.15 8.22 9.24
N ALA A 355 28.33 7.53 8.45
CA ALA A 355 27.37 8.18 7.57
C ALA A 355 26.31 8.95 8.35
N SER A 356 25.89 8.41 9.49
CA SER A 356 24.93 9.01 10.41
C SER A 356 25.33 10.43 10.82
N GLU A 357 26.62 10.64 11.07
CA GLU A 357 27.24 11.88 11.56
C GLU A 357 27.63 12.87 10.45
N CYS A 358 28.25 12.39 9.36
CA CYS A 358 28.86 13.28 8.37
C CYS A 358 27.93 13.66 7.21
N VAL A 359 26.96 12.80 6.85
CA VAL A 359 26.16 12.98 5.64
C VAL A 359 25.22 14.17 5.80
N GLY A 360 25.40 15.14 4.91
CA GLY A 360 24.72 16.43 4.92
C GLY A 360 23.27 16.44 4.43
N ILE A 361 22.72 15.25 4.20
CA ILE A 361 21.35 15.04 3.71
C ILE A 361 20.50 14.63 4.90
N HIS A 362 19.30 15.18 5.03
CA HIS A 362 18.37 14.77 6.07
C HIS A 362 18.04 13.27 5.96
N SER A 363 18.01 12.56 7.11
CA SER A 363 17.91 11.09 7.21
C SER A 363 16.84 10.45 6.32
N ASN A 364 15.66 11.07 6.24
CA ASN A 364 14.55 10.58 5.40
C ASN A 364 14.84 10.56 3.88
N PHE A 365 15.78 11.38 3.39
CA PHE A 365 16.16 11.40 1.98
C PHE A 365 17.41 10.57 1.68
N ARG A 366 18.19 10.18 2.71
CA ARG A 366 19.49 9.50 2.53
C ARG A 366 19.38 8.21 1.72
N GLY A 367 18.41 7.35 2.00
CA GLY A 367 18.23 6.10 1.24
C GLY A 367 17.99 6.31 -0.26
N VAL A 368 17.24 7.36 -0.63
CA VAL A 368 17.01 7.73 -2.04
C VAL A 368 18.27 8.34 -2.64
N ALA A 369 18.96 9.21 -1.90
CA ALA A 369 20.21 9.82 -2.33
C ALA A 369 21.31 8.76 -2.56
N TYR A 370 21.45 7.77 -1.68
CA TYR A 370 22.40 6.67 -1.86
C TYR A 370 22.08 5.84 -3.09
N CYS A 371 20.82 5.44 -3.25
CA CYS A 371 20.39 4.62 -4.39
C CYS A 371 20.67 5.31 -5.73
N HIS A 372 20.23 6.55 -5.89
CA HIS A 372 20.42 7.26 -7.17
C HIS A 372 21.85 7.76 -7.33
N GLY A 373 22.55 8.12 -6.26
CA GLY A 373 23.99 8.42 -6.31
C GLY A 373 24.82 7.24 -6.81
N ILE A 374 24.57 6.03 -6.28
CA ILE A 374 25.21 4.78 -6.76
C ILE A 374 24.85 4.50 -8.21
N LYS A 375 23.59 4.71 -8.60
CA LYS A 375 23.15 4.50 -9.99
C LYS A 375 23.92 5.40 -10.97
N GLU A 376 24.20 6.65 -10.58
CA GLU A 376 24.82 7.66 -11.44
C GLU A 376 26.36 7.68 -11.39
N LEU A 377 26.96 7.37 -10.24
CA LEU A 377 28.42 7.40 -10.03
C LEU A 377 29.06 6.00 -10.03
N GLY A 378 28.24 4.96 -10.13
CA GLY A 378 28.69 3.58 -10.29
C GLY A 378 29.56 3.11 -9.14
N ASN A 379 30.72 2.55 -9.47
CA ASN A 379 31.58 1.86 -8.51
C ASN A 379 32.11 2.77 -7.39
N VAL A 380 32.42 4.04 -7.70
CA VAL A 380 32.98 4.98 -6.70
C VAL A 380 31.99 5.20 -5.56
N ALA A 381 30.73 5.50 -5.89
CA ALA A 381 29.68 5.65 -4.90
C ALA A 381 29.32 4.33 -4.20
N PHE A 382 29.33 3.21 -4.93
CA PHE A 382 29.07 1.89 -4.36
C PHE A 382 30.11 1.51 -3.29
N GLN A 383 31.39 1.74 -3.56
CA GLN A 383 32.46 1.49 -2.60
C GLN A 383 32.36 2.41 -1.38
N LYS A 384 32.08 3.70 -1.58
CA LYS A 384 31.89 4.64 -0.47
C LYS A 384 30.75 4.20 0.48
N VAL A 385 29.60 3.84 -0.09
CA VAL A 385 28.43 3.39 0.69
C VAL A 385 28.68 2.03 1.33
N SER A 386 29.41 1.13 0.67
CA SER A 386 29.81 -0.15 1.26
C SER A 386 30.74 0.04 2.45
N ASN A 387 31.69 0.97 2.36
CA ASN A 387 32.58 1.30 3.47
C ASN A 387 31.81 1.92 4.65
N PHE A 388 30.86 2.83 4.39
CA PHE A 388 29.98 3.33 5.44
C PHE A 388 29.24 2.21 6.16
N LEU A 389 28.73 1.21 5.43
CA LEU A 389 28.01 0.09 6.03
C LEU A 389 28.90 -0.76 6.96
N MET A 390 30.22 -0.77 6.75
CA MET A 390 31.17 -1.47 7.63
C MET A 390 31.48 -0.69 8.92
N ILE A 391 31.38 0.64 8.88
CA ILE A 391 31.76 1.54 9.99
C ILE A 391 30.55 1.97 10.81
N GLU A 392 29.38 2.08 10.18
CA GLU A 392 28.16 2.59 10.78
C GLU A 392 27.60 1.64 11.85
N ASP A 393 27.18 2.22 12.98
CA ASP A 393 26.52 1.53 14.10
C ASP A 393 25.05 1.93 14.28
N ASP A 394 24.58 3.04 13.68
CA ASP A 394 23.16 3.37 13.65
C ASP A 394 22.38 2.39 12.77
N ALA A 395 21.54 1.55 13.40
CA ALA A 395 20.79 0.50 12.72
C ALA A 395 19.86 1.02 11.60
N ASP A 396 19.26 2.20 11.78
CA ASP A 396 18.40 2.80 10.77
C ASP A 396 19.21 3.30 9.57
N GLU A 397 20.39 3.87 9.79
CA GLU A 397 21.30 4.31 8.74
C GLU A 397 21.89 3.13 7.97
N ARG A 398 22.33 2.07 8.66
CA ARG A 398 22.76 0.81 8.04
C ARG A 398 21.70 0.28 7.08
N ARG A 399 20.42 0.32 7.48
CA ARG A 399 19.29 -0.05 6.61
C ARG A 399 19.16 0.83 5.36
N ARG A 400 19.36 2.15 5.50
CA ARG A 400 19.34 3.09 4.37
C ARG A 400 20.51 2.82 3.41
N LEU A 401 21.69 2.50 3.94
CA LEU A 401 22.88 2.10 3.16
C LEU A 401 22.62 0.80 2.39
N CYS A 402 22.10 -0.25 3.05
CA CYS A 402 21.68 -1.51 2.40
C CYS A 402 20.66 -1.28 1.27
N THR A 403 19.71 -0.36 1.49
CA THR A 403 18.75 0.04 0.46
C THR A 403 19.44 0.71 -0.72
N GLY A 404 20.48 1.52 -0.51
CA GLY A 404 21.25 2.15 -1.59
C GLY A 404 22.05 1.16 -2.43
N LEU A 405 22.72 0.19 -1.80
CA LEU A 405 23.64 -0.74 -2.46
C LEU A 405 23.01 -1.57 -3.58
N GLY A 406 21.72 -1.93 -3.45
CA GLY A 406 21.02 -2.67 -4.51
C GLY A 406 20.77 -1.87 -5.79
N CYS A 407 21.04 -0.56 -5.84
CA CYS A 407 20.78 0.28 -7.00
C CYS A 407 21.93 0.34 -8.03
N ILE A 408 23.06 -0.32 -7.77
CA ILE A 408 24.19 -0.40 -8.71
C ILE A 408 23.79 -1.08 -10.03
N GLN A 409 24.23 -0.52 -11.16
CA GLN A 409 23.89 -1.04 -12.50
C GLN A 409 24.89 -2.10 -13.01
N ASN A 410 25.72 -2.65 -12.12
CA ASN A 410 26.71 -3.69 -12.42
C ASN A 410 26.28 -5.01 -11.78
N LEU A 411 25.94 -6.01 -12.60
CA LEU A 411 25.47 -7.33 -12.16
C LEU A 411 26.51 -8.10 -11.35
N HIS A 412 27.81 -7.93 -11.64
CA HIS A 412 28.87 -8.57 -10.88
C HIS A 412 28.95 -8.04 -9.45
N LEU A 413 28.87 -6.72 -9.28
CA LEU A 413 28.82 -6.08 -7.95
C LEU A 413 27.56 -6.44 -7.17
N LEU A 414 26.40 -6.53 -7.84
CA LEU A 414 25.16 -7.02 -7.20
C LEU A 414 25.32 -8.45 -6.67
N LYS A 415 25.86 -9.36 -7.50
CA LYS A 415 26.11 -10.75 -7.11
C LYS A 415 27.11 -10.83 -5.97
N GLY A 416 28.21 -10.07 -6.05
CA GLY A 416 29.22 -9.98 -5.00
C GLY A 416 28.60 -9.56 -3.68
N LYS A 417 27.73 -8.54 -3.68
CA LYS A 417 27.08 -8.08 -2.45
C LYS A 417 26.12 -9.11 -1.85
N LEU A 418 25.40 -9.86 -2.69
CA LEU A 418 24.54 -10.96 -2.22
C LEU A 418 25.34 -12.10 -1.59
N LEU A 419 26.52 -12.42 -2.12
CA LEU A 419 27.42 -13.41 -1.50
C LEU A 419 28.00 -12.89 -0.20
N GLU A 420 28.43 -11.63 -0.16
CA GLU A 420 29.01 -10.99 1.02
C GLU A 420 28.04 -11.02 2.21
N VAL A 421 26.75 -10.69 1.98
CA VAL A 421 25.77 -10.65 3.08
C VAL A 421 25.33 -12.04 3.56
N LEU A 422 25.54 -13.09 2.76
CA LEU A 422 25.27 -14.48 3.15
C LEU A 422 26.46 -15.16 3.82
N ASP A 423 27.66 -14.58 3.73
CA ASP A 423 28.82 -15.13 4.42
C ASP A 423 28.70 -14.90 5.92
N LYS A 424 28.54 -16.00 6.68
CA LYS A 424 28.38 -16.00 8.14
C LYS A 424 29.58 -15.40 8.89
N LYS A 425 30.71 -15.19 8.22
CA LYS A 425 31.86 -14.46 8.78
C LYS A 425 31.60 -12.96 8.91
N ASN A 426 30.66 -12.43 8.14
CA ASN A 426 30.31 -11.01 8.17
C ASN A 426 29.20 -10.77 9.19
N ALA A 427 29.28 -9.64 9.90
CA ALA A 427 28.34 -9.27 10.96
C ALA A 427 27.06 -8.61 10.39
N TYR A 428 26.35 -9.31 9.51
CA TYR A 428 25.04 -8.89 9.01
C TYR A 428 23.91 -9.57 9.77
N ASP A 429 22.90 -8.80 10.16
CA ASP A 429 21.69 -9.38 10.74
C ASP A 429 20.68 -9.82 9.65
N ASP A 430 19.72 -10.68 10.02
CA ASP A 430 18.70 -11.20 9.09
C ASP A 430 17.89 -10.10 8.40
N ARG A 431 17.69 -8.95 9.05
CA ARG A 431 16.94 -7.82 8.49
C ARG A 431 17.76 -7.12 7.43
N GLU A 432 19.05 -6.91 7.67
CA GLU A 432 20.01 -6.32 6.73
C GLU A 432 20.16 -7.18 5.48
N ILE A 433 20.31 -8.49 5.66
CA ILE A 433 20.31 -9.46 4.55
C ILE A 433 19.02 -9.30 3.74
N ALA A 434 17.87 -9.32 4.42
CA ALA A 434 16.58 -9.13 3.76
C ALA A 434 16.44 -7.76 3.07
N ASP A 435 17.02 -6.69 3.61
CA ASP A 435 17.01 -5.34 3.04
C ASP A 435 17.87 -5.26 1.77
N VAL A 436 19.04 -5.89 1.75
CA VAL A 436 19.87 -6.03 0.54
C VAL A 436 19.11 -6.81 -0.53
N PHE A 437 18.59 -8.00 -0.21
CA PHE A 437 17.80 -8.80 -1.16
C PHE A 437 16.61 -8.02 -1.72
N ARG A 438 15.87 -7.29 -0.86
CA ARG A 438 14.74 -6.45 -1.28
C ARG A 438 15.17 -5.27 -2.14
N SER A 439 16.36 -4.70 -1.93
CA SER A 439 16.88 -3.64 -2.79
C SER A 439 17.32 -4.17 -4.14
N VAL A 440 18.07 -5.29 -4.17
CA VAL A 440 18.46 -5.97 -5.40
C VAL A 440 17.21 -6.33 -6.21
N ALA A 441 16.18 -6.94 -5.60
CA ALA A 441 14.93 -7.29 -6.29
C ALA A 441 14.17 -6.11 -6.92
N LYS A 442 14.47 -4.86 -6.54
CA LYS A 442 13.89 -3.65 -7.16
C LYS A 442 14.72 -3.13 -8.34
N ASN A 443 15.93 -3.65 -8.51
CA ASN A 443 16.82 -3.31 -9.60
C ASN A 443 16.38 -4.01 -10.89
N GLN A 444 16.15 -3.22 -11.94
CA GLN A 444 15.66 -3.68 -13.25
C GLN A 444 16.57 -4.72 -13.90
N LEU A 445 17.87 -4.70 -13.62
CA LEU A 445 18.81 -5.62 -14.24
C LEU A 445 18.86 -6.98 -13.52
N SER A 446 18.33 -7.04 -12.29
CA SER A 446 18.60 -8.16 -11.37
C SER A 446 17.64 -9.35 -11.49
N ASP A 447 16.50 -9.24 -12.19
CA ASP A 447 15.43 -10.26 -12.12
C ASP A 447 15.94 -11.68 -12.40
N LYS A 448 16.64 -11.88 -13.52
CA LYS A 448 17.24 -13.18 -13.88
C LYS A 448 18.38 -13.58 -12.95
N LEU A 449 19.19 -12.61 -12.51
CA LEU A 449 20.31 -12.84 -11.59
C LEU A 449 19.79 -13.37 -10.25
N LEU A 450 18.84 -12.67 -9.65
CA LEU A 450 18.32 -12.98 -8.31
C LEU A 450 17.59 -14.32 -8.32
N PHE A 451 16.79 -14.60 -9.34
CA PHE A 451 16.12 -15.91 -9.46
C PHE A 451 17.12 -17.06 -9.48
N ARG A 452 18.13 -17.00 -10.35
CA ARG A 452 19.20 -18.02 -10.42
C ARG A 452 20.01 -18.08 -9.12
N PHE A 453 20.34 -16.93 -8.55
CA PHE A 453 21.09 -16.83 -7.30
C PHE A 453 20.38 -17.54 -6.15
N CYS A 454 19.08 -17.30 -5.99
CA CYS A 454 18.28 -17.95 -4.95
C CYS A 454 18.22 -19.47 -5.12
N ILE A 455 18.12 -19.96 -6.36
CA ILE A 455 18.16 -21.41 -6.63
C ILE A 455 19.53 -22.00 -6.25
N SER A 456 20.61 -21.37 -6.70
CA SER A 456 21.96 -21.89 -6.47
C SER A 456 22.42 -21.81 -5.01
N ASN A 457 21.88 -20.87 -4.22
CA ASN A 457 22.30 -20.62 -2.85
C ASN A 457 21.18 -20.89 -1.84
N TRP A 458 20.13 -21.64 -2.22
CA TRP A 458 18.95 -21.84 -1.38
C TRP A 458 19.29 -22.34 0.02
N LYS A 459 20.23 -23.28 0.13
CA LYS A 459 20.68 -23.82 1.42
C LYS A 459 21.21 -22.72 2.35
N ALA A 460 22.12 -21.86 1.87
CA ALA A 460 22.66 -20.77 2.67
C ALA A 460 21.62 -19.68 3.00
N ILE A 461 20.62 -19.49 2.15
CA ILE A 461 19.51 -18.55 2.37
C ILE A 461 18.50 -19.10 3.39
N HIS A 462 18.30 -20.42 3.38
CA HIS A 462 17.32 -21.11 4.21
C HIS A 462 17.85 -21.41 5.63
N ASP A 463 19.16 -21.66 5.75
CA ASP A 463 19.86 -22.09 6.98
C ASP A 463 20.42 -20.93 7.80
#